data_AF-A0A519F228-F1
#
_entry.id   AF-A0A519F228-F1
#
_cell.length_a   1.000
_cell.length_b   1.000
_cell.length_c   1.000
_cell.angle_alpha   90.00
_cell.angle_beta   90.00
_cell.angle_gamma   90.00
#
_symmetry.space_group_name_H-M   'P 1'
#
loop_
_entity.id
_entity.type
_entity.pdbx_description
1 polymer ?
#
loop_
_entity_poly.entity_id
_entity_poly.type
_entity_poly.pdbx_seq_one_letter_code
_entity_poly.pdbx_strand_id
1 'polypeptide(L)'
;TDDGEVHPGEVIEEKISLSERFGLWVSFYPFSQNEYLAIVAQWLSSFGVAAEAIEAARADALVWALERGSRSGRVAYQFARDYVGRAAA
;
A
#
# COMPACT_ATOMS: atom_id res chain seq x y z
N THR A 1 20.53 -37.76 -22.90
CA THR A 1 19.53 -38.02 -21.86
C THR A 1 19.24 -36.66 -21.28
N ASP A 2 18.38 -35.93 -21.97
CA ASP A 2 16.92 -36.01 -21.79
C ASP A 2 16.57 -35.63 -20.35
N ASP A 3 16.17 -34.37 -20.23
CA ASP A 3 15.24 -33.82 -19.26
C ASP A 3 15.64 -33.91 -17.78
N GLY A 4 16.12 -32.85 -17.12
CA GLY A 4 15.52 -31.51 -17.19
C GLY A 4 14.11 -31.46 -16.59
N GLU A 5 13.54 -32.60 -16.18
CA GLU A 5 12.33 -32.64 -15.37
C GLU A 5 12.69 -32.26 -13.93
N VAL A 6 12.72 -30.95 -13.68
CA VAL A 6 12.46 -30.45 -12.34
C VAL A 6 11.01 -30.84 -12.04
N HIS A 7 10.82 -31.93 -11.30
CA HIS A 7 9.49 -32.37 -10.92
C HIS A 7 8.82 -31.23 -10.14
N PRO A 8 7.66 -30.68 -10.60
CA PRO A 8 7.05 -29.50 -10.00
C PRO A 8 6.77 -29.64 -8.50
N GLY A 9 6.61 -30.89 -8.02
CA GLY A 9 6.45 -31.22 -6.61
C GLY A 9 7.70 -30.94 -5.77
N GLU A 10 8.91 -31.24 -6.27
CA GLU A 10 10.16 -31.05 -5.52
C GLU A 10 10.42 -29.56 -5.22
N VAL A 11 10.13 -28.68 -6.18
CA VAL A 11 10.30 -27.23 -6.00
C VAL A 11 9.31 -26.65 -4.98
N ILE A 12 8.11 -27.21 -4.90
CA ILE A 12 7.11 -26.80 -3.92
C ILE A 12 7.53 -27.27 -2.52
N GLU A 13 7.93 -28.53 -2.39
CA GLU A 13 8.41 -29.09 -1.11
C GLU A 13 9.66 -28.36 -0.59
N GLU A 14 10.61 -28.01 -1.47
CA GLU A 14 11.81 -27.25 -1.07
C GLU A 14 11.45 -25.85 -0.55
N LYS A 15 10.51 -25.15 -1.21
CA LYS A 15 10.02 -23.84 -0.75
C LYS A 15 9.28 -23.92 0.58
N ILE A 16 8.47 -24.97 0.78
CA ILE A 16 7.77 -25.20 2.04
C ILE A 16 8.80 -25.49 3.14
N SER A 17 9.73 -26.43 2.92
CA SER A 17 10.80 -26.76 3.87
C SER A 17 11.65 -25.55 4.24
N LEU A 18 11.97 -24.68 3.27
CA LEU A 18 12.70 -23.45 3.51
C LEU A 18 11.88 -22.48 4.37
N SER A 19 10.59 -22.30 4.10
CA SER A 19 9.70 -21.43 4.88
C SER A 19 9.54 -21.89 6.33
N GLU A 20 9.44 -23.20 6.57
CA GLU A 20 9.31 -23.77 7.92
C GLU A 20 10.55 -23.53 8.78
N ARG A 21 11.74 -23.45 8.17
CA ARG A 21 13.00 -23.16 8.88
C ARG A 21 13.09 -21.74 9.44
N PHE A 22 12.33 -20.79 8.91
CA PHE A 22 12.30 -19.42 9.43
C PHE A 22 11.42 -19.29 10.67
N GLY A 23 10.40 -20.15 10.83
CA GLY A 23 9.51 -20.18 12.01
C GLY A 23 8.75 -18.88 12.29
N LEU A 24 8.74 -17.90 11.36
CA LEU A 24 8.17 -16.57 11.53
C LEU A 24 7.20 -16.27 10.39
N TRP A 25 5.97 -15.90 10.76
CA TRP A 25 4.92 -15.51 9.83
C TRP A 25 4.71 -14.01 9.91
N VAL A 26 4.97 -13.30 8.81
CA VAL A 26 4.72 -11.85 8.71
C VAL A 26 3.35 -11.63 8.06
N SER A 27 2.38 -11.23 8.88
CA SER A 27 1.04 -10.90 8.41
C SER A 27 0.95 -9.46 7.91
N PHE A 28 0.18 -9.24 6.84
CA PHE A 28 -0.17 -7.91 6.37
C PHE A 28 -1.58 -7.57 6.84
N TYR A 29 -1.67 -6.58 7.73
CA TYR A 29 -2.96 -6.09 8.23
C TYR A 29 -3.49 -4.98 7.31
N PRO A 30 -4.81 -4.96 7.03
CA PRO A 30 -5.41 -3.87 6.27
C PRO A 30 -5.35 -2.56 7.06
N PHE A 31 -5.13 -1.45 6.37
CA PHE A 31 -5.14 -0.13 7.00
C PHE A 31 -6.56 0.23 7.45
N SER A 32 -6.68 0.70 8.68
CA SER A 32 -7.85 1.43 9.14
C SER A 32 -8.00 2.74 8.37
N GLN A 33 -9.21 3.32 8.42
CA GLN A 33 -9.44 4.66 7.87
C GLN A 33 -8.53 5.72 8.49
N ASN A 34 -8.29 5.65 9.80
CA ASN A 34 -7.47 6.62 10.51
C ASN A 34 -6.00 6.52 10.10
N GLU A 35 -5.46 5.31 9.95
CA GLU A 35 -4.09 5.12 9.46
C GLU A 35 -3.96 5.60 8.01
N TYR A 36 -4.94 5.32 7.16
CA TYR A 36 -4.97 5.84 5.80
C TYR A 36 -4.95 7.38 5.78
N LEU A 37 -5.80 8.03 6.56
CA LEU A 37 -5.85 9.50 6.64
C LEU A 37 -4.58 10.09 7.25
N ALA A 38 -3.94 9.40 8.20
CA ALA A 38 -2.65 9.82 8.75
C ALA A 38 -1.55 9.79 7.67
N ILE A 39 -1.52 8.75 6.82
CA ILE A 39 -0.55 8.67 5.73
C ILE A 39 -0.81 9.73 4.65
N VAL A 40 -2.08 10.00 4.34
CA VAL A 40 -2.46 11.10 3.44
C VAL A 40 -1.95 12.43 3.99
N ALA A 41 -2.23 12.73 5.26
CA ALA A 41 -1.76 13.94 5.92
C ALA A 41 -0.22 14.04 5.91
N GLN A 42 0.48 12.94 6.17
CA GLN A 42 1.94 12.87 6.10
C GLN A 42 2.47 13.27 4.71
N TRP A 43 1.87 12.73 3.64
CA TRP A 43 2.30 13.04 2.27
C TRP A 43 1.97 14.48 1.87
N LEU A 44 0.76 14.96 2.15
CA LEU A 44 0.37 16.34 1.85
C LEU A 44 1.26 17.34 2.61
N SER A 45 1.56 17.06 3.88
CA SER A 45 2.50 17.86 4.67
C SER A 45 3.91 17.85 4.05
N SER A 46 4.39 16.68 3.58
CA SER A 46 5.69 16.58 2.90
C SER A 46 5.75 17.36 1.58
N PHE A 47 4.60 17.61 0.96
CA PHE A 47 4.46 18.46 -0.23
C PHE A 47 4.22 19.94 0.09
N GLY A 48 4.25 20.33 1.37
CA GLY A 48 4.09 21.72 1.80
C GLY A 48 2.65 22.22 1.83
N VAL A 49 1.66 21.32 1.83
CA VAL A 49 0.24 21.70 1.97
C VAL A 49 -0.03 22.18 3.40
N ALA A 50 -0.72 23.30 3.53
CA ALA A 50 -1.09 23.89 4.83
C ALA A 50 -2.03 22.97 5.62
N ALA A 51 -1.95 23.00 6.96
CA ALA A 51 -2.72 22.10 7.82
C ALA A 51 -4.23 22.22 7.61
N GLU A 52 -4.74 23.42 7.35
CA GLU A 52 -6.15 23.70 7.06
C GLU A 52 -6.60 23.01 5.76
N ALA A 53 -5.75 23.02 4.74
CA ALA A 53 -6.01 22.36 3.46
C ALA A 53 -5.90 20.83 3.58
N ILE A 54 -4.98 20.32 4.42
CA ILE A 54 -4.89 18.90 4.75
C ILE A 54 -6.18 18.41 5.42
N GLU A 55 -6.71 19.17 6.37
CA GLU A 55 -7.97 18.82 7.05
C GLU A 55 -9.14 18.83 6.06
N ALA A 56 -9.20 19.83 5.18
CA ALA A 56 -10.22 19.89 4.11
C ALA A 56 -10.12 18.73 3.11
N ALA A 57 -8.91 18.21 2.84
CA ALA A 57 -8.68 17.13 1.87
C ALA A 57 -9.14 15.74 2.35
N ARG A 58 -9.52 15.58 3.63
CA ARG A 58 -9.86 14.27 4.22
C ARG A 58 -11.03 13.59 3.53
N ALA A 59 -12.11 14.33 3.24
CA ALA A 59 -13.30 13.76 2.61
C ALA A 59 -12.96 13.23 1.20
N ASP A 60 -12.26 14.04 0.40
CA ASP A 60 -11.82 13.67 -0.94
C ASP A 60 -10.89 12.45 -0.91
N ALA A 61 -9.99 12.37 0.07
CA ALA A 61 -9.10 11.22 0.23
C ALA A 61 -9.87 9.92 0.47
N LEU A 62 -10.98 9.97 1.22
CA LEU A 62 -11.82 8.80 1.49
C LEU A 62 -12.60 8.37 0.26
N VAL A 63 -13.13 9.31 -0.51
CA VAL A 63 -13.79 9.03 -1.80
C VAL A 63 -12.79 8.38 -2.75
N TRP A 64 -11.58 8.94 -2.86
CA TRP A 64 -10.50 8.39 -3.69
C TRP A 64 -10.13 6.94 -3.32
N ALA A 65 -10.05 6.64 -2.02
CA ALA A 65 -9.79 5.27 -1.55
C ALA A 65 -10.94 4.30 -1.89
N LEU A 66 -12.18 4.78 -1.83
CA LEU A 66 -13.37 4.00 -2.17
C LEU A 66 -13.37 3.65 -3.66
N GLU A 67 -13.12 4.64 -4.53
CA GLU A 67 -13.06 4.45 -5.99
C GLU A 67 -11.97 3.47 -6.41
N ARG A 68 -10.83 3.46 -5.70
CA ARG A 68 -9.73 2.52 -5.93
C ARG A 68 -9.87 1.18 -5.19
N GLY A 69 -10.90 1.03 -4.36
CA GLY A 69 -11.16 -0.18 -3.59
C GLY A 69 -10.07 -0.54 -2.57
N SER A 70 -9.24 0.42 -2.12
CA SER A 70 -8.14 0.14 -1.20
C SER A 70 -7.73 1.34 -0.36
N ARG A 71 -7.45 1.07 0.91
CA ARG A 71 -6.74 1.98 1.82
C ARG A 71 -5.33 1.42 1.98
N SER A 72 -4.37 2.03 1.33
CA SER A 72 -2.95 1.66 1.42
C SER A 72 -2.07 2.89 1.28
N GLY A 73 -0.82 2.78 1.74
CA GLY A 73 0.15 3.87 1.59
C GLY A 73 0.38 4.27 0.12
N ARG A 74 0.30 3.33 -0.81
CA ARG A 74 0.37 3.62 -2.26
C ARG A 74 -0.80 4.48 -2.73
N VAL A 75 -2.03 4.13 -2.35
CA VAL A 75 -3.23 4.89 -2.72
C VAL A 75 -3.20 6.29 -2.09
N ALA A 76 -2.77 6.40 -0.83
CA ALA A 76 -2.60 7.68 -0.14
C ALA A 76 -1.60 8.60 -0.87
N TYR A 77 -0.45 8.06 -1.30
CA TYR A 77 0.54 8.81 -2.08
C TYR A 77 -0.01 9.27 -3.43
N GLN A 78 -0.75 8.41 -4.13
CA GLN A 78 -1.39 8.77 -5.40
C GLN A 78 -2.39 9.91 -5.24
N PHE A 79 -3.23 9.84 -4.20
CA PHE A 79 -4.15 10.92 -3.85
C PHE A 79 -3.39 12.21 -3.56
N ALA A 80 -2.37 12.18 -2.70
CA ALA A 80 -1.63 13.38 -2.32
C ALA A 80 -0.95 14.05 -3.54
N ARG A 81 -0.41 13.27 -4.47
CA ARG A 81 0.16 13.79 -5.73
C ARG A 81 -0.89 14.44 -6.63
N ASP A 82 -2.03 13.77 -6.79
CA ASP A 82 -3.15 14.29 -7.58
C ASP A 82 -3.68 15.60 -6.98
N TYR A 83 -3.89 15.63 -5.67
CA TYR A 83 -4.37 16.79 -4.93
C TYR A 83 -3.47 18.01 -5.13
N VAL A 84 -2.15 17.86 -4.95
CA VAL A 84 -1.19 18.95 -5.14
C VAL A 84 -1.09 19.35 -6.62
N GLY A 85 -1.18 18.40 -7.53
CA GLY A 85 -1.20 18.67 -8.97
C GLY A 85 -2.40 19.52 -9.40
N ARG A 86 -3.59 19.27 -8.83
CA ARG A 86 -4.80 20.07 -9.06
C ARG A 86 -4.75 21.45 -8.42
N ALA A 87 -4.12 21.58 -7.25
CA ALA A 87 -3.99 22.86 -6.55
C ALA A 87 -2.96 23.82 -7.18
N ALA A 88 -2.02 23.30 -7.97
CA ALA A 88 -1.02 24.09 -8.68
C ALA A 88 -1.46 24.59 -10.08
N ALA A 89 -2.63 24.13 -10.56
CA ALA A 89 -3.23 24.53 -11.83
C ALA A 89 -4.25 25.66 -11.62
#